data_AF-A0A2N4UPY0-F1
#
_entry.id   AF-A0A2N4UPY0-F1
#
_cell.length_a   1.000
_cell.length_b   1.000
_cell.length_c   1.000
_cell.angle_alpha   90.00
_cell.angle_beta   90.00
_cell.angle_gamma   90.00
#
_symmetry.space_group_name_H-M   'P 1'
#
loop_
_entity.id
_entity.type
_entity.pdbx_description
1 polymer ?
#
loop_
_entity_poly.entity_id
_entity_poly.type
_entity_poly.pdbx_seq_one_letter_code
_entity_poly.pdbx_strand_id
1 'polypeptide(L)'
;MNNTKPLLIINCSDLKKLGVHAAYDLYQGKIFSLINSNCRDIREYADVLIMSAKHGLITADAQIAHYNLEMPNIGTLEMNEFIKTHKKSATVLLKEKLTKGRDCYVCLTLKYQHTFDHLTENGLTSRFKGLNYLYVSRNCGGIGYMRGRVKGIVNAIVNKACIKPVIFRSGVANADEAIGYLSAGCNIGTSLAYFDSKPFLPYFISNSLKSQYSFIDNGVITAMNKGENVTPNDVFANYKNIIDRLTVEQASRLSLVVPDDILFPTKSLKVVTDHAKAIIALANRCQVMIVVHKCGNVVNHATNMLEALNYHPNITLGVPSRLSIDTGFEGLDKIHPRLSLSDIERLLEMKVPIKPNSKVKRPVWRRVHFLGLCEKSGQAYMDRLNLAAQYGYMTPHFDTCRTPALIGNEKKSNLLGTKLLRLSKNMIEHNRVVNDVCFKSHDIDSEWDEPVIYEAMTELLNRSVSVYLHNWNAIFKGTALAFTTSEQSSYMSMNEDDAIVELDDLLCRIDPAFLTQKAKPHFWMTFCERKHESISVERRIAALCKAMVGDKKPVPVMLPVEFNHTLPQPLQGQLFYLPELKYIQ
;
A
#
# COMPACT_ATOMS: atom_id res chain seq x y z
N MET A 1 -11.83 -3.55 10.87
CA MET A 1 -10.83 -4.49 11.43
C MET A 1 -11.12 -4.60 12.92
N ASN A 2 -11.36 -5.80 13.44
CA ASN A 2 -11.57 -5.96 14.88
C ASN A 2 -10.29 -5.58 15.61
N ASN A 3 -10.40 -4.57 16.48
CA ASN A 3 -9.30 -3.90 17.18
C ASN A 3 -8.74 -4.81 18.29
N THR A 4 -8.18 -5.94 17.91
CA THR A 4 -7.65 -6.95 18.83
C THR A 4 -6.19 -6.60 19.12
N LYS A 5 -5.83 -6.46 20.40
CA LYS A 5 -4.43 -6.18 20.81
C LYS A 5 -3.47 -7.21 20.18
N PRO A 6 -2.24 -6.85 19.79
CA PRO A 6 -1.21 -7.84 19.43
C PRO A 6 -1.00 -8.89 20.54
N LEU A 7 -0.47 -10.05 20.17
CA LEU A 7 -0.07 -11.12 21.10
C LEU A 7 1.45 -11.12 21.25
N LEU A 8 1.95 -11.06 22.48
CA LEU A 8 3.37 -11.19 22.80
C LEU A 8 3.61 -12.47 23.61
N ILE A 9 4.43 -13.38 23.09
CA ILE A 9 4.81 -14.62 23.75
C ILE A 9 6.27 -14.55 24.15
N ILE A 10 6.54 -14.62 25.46
CA ILE A 10 7.88 -14.53 26.06
C ILE A 10 8.13 -15.70 27.03
N ASN A 11 9.39 -16.03 27.31
CA ASN A 11 9.72 -17.06 28.29
C ASN A 11 9.68 -16.50 29.72
N CYS A 12 9.47 -17.38 30.71
CA CYS A 12 9.63 -17.03 32.11
C CYS A 12 11.08 -16.67 32.47
N SER A 13 11.30 -16.15 33.69
CA SER A 13 12.63 -15.88 34.23
C SER A 13 12.91 -16.62 35.52
N ASP A 14 14.20 -16.85 35.80
CA ASP A 14 14.65 -17.52 37.02
C ASP A 14 14.33 -16.66 38.25
N LEU A 15 14.60 -15.35 38.16
CA LEU A 15 14.25 -14.37 39.18
C LEU A 15 12.73 -14.17 39.26
N LYS A 16 12.15 -14.44 40.43
CA LYS A 16 10.71 -14.41 40.71
C LYS A 16 10.45 -13.79 42.09
N LYS A 17 9.35 -13.07 42.25
CA LYS A 17 8.87 -12.60 43.56
C LYS A 17 8.39 -13.77 44.42
N LEU A 18 8.61 -13.69 45.73
CA LEU A 18 8.07 -14.63 46.71
C LEU A 18 6.55 -14.45 46.86
N GLY A 19 5.83 -15.54 47.11
CA GLY A 19 4.37 -15.56 47.26
C GLY A 19 3.61 -15.98 46.00
N VAL A 20 2.32 -15.64 45.95
CA VAL A 20 1.43 -15.87 44.80
C VAL A 20 1.16 -14.52 44.15
N HIS A 21 1.42 -14.42 42.85
CA HIS A 21 1.21 -13.21 42.07
C HIS A 21 0.67 -13.57 40.69
N ALA A 22 0.14 -12.58 39.97
CA ALA A 22 -0.07 -12.71 38.53
C ALA A 22 1.26 -13.06 37.84
N ALA A 23 1.24 -13.96 36.87
CA ALA A 23 2.43 -14.49 36.23
C ALA A 23 3.36 -13.38 35.71
N TYR A 24 2.82 -12.34 35.06
CA TYR A 24 3.62 -11.21 34.57
C TYR A 24 4.31 -10.44 35.69
N ASP A 25 3.61 -10.20 36.80
CA ASP A 25 4.11 -9.43 37.94
C ASP A 25 5.07 -10.22 38.82
N LEU A 26 5.02 -11.55 38.74
CA LEU A 26 5.89 -12.48 39.45
C LEU A 26 7.32 -12.50 38.87
N TYR A 27 7.47 -12.52 37.54
CA TYR A 27 8.78 -12.65 36.89
C TYR A 27 9.54 -11.31 36.84
N GLN A 28 10.80 -11.30 37.28
CA GLN A 28 11.62 -10.08 37.39
C GLN A 28 12.87 -10.10 36.50
N GLY A 29 12.93 -11.00 35.52
CA GLY A 29 14.09 -11.14 34.64
C GLY A 29 14.38 -9.92 33.76
N LYS A 30 15.53 -9.97 33.07
CA LYS A 30 16.01 -8.90 32.17
C LYS A 30 15.02 -8.50 31.07
N ILE A 31 14.21 -9.44 30.59
CA ILE A 31 13.18 -9.17 29.57
C ILE A 31 12.00 -8.40 30.16
N PHE A 32 11.47 -8.83 31.31
CA PHE A 32 10.38 -8.13 32.01
C PHE A 32 10.81 -6.72 32.43
N SER A 33 12.00 -6.59 33.03
CA SER A 33 12.58 -5.29 33.39
C SER A 33 12.75 -4.37 32.16
N LEU A 34 13.17 -4.93 31.02
CA LEU A 34 13.29 -4.18 29.77
C LEU A 34 11.93 -3.69 29.28
N ILE A 35 10.90 -4.54 29.27
CA ILE A 35 9.55 -4.15 28.85
C ILE A 35 9.05 -3.01 29.74
N ASN A 36 9.11 -3.18 31.07
CA ASN A 36 8.66 -2.18 32.04
C ASN A 36 9.44 -0.85 31.96
N SER A 37 10.69 -0.88 31.49
CA SER A 37 11.48 0.34 31.27
C SER A 37 11.14 1.11 29.99
N ASN A 38 10.46 0.48 29.03
CA ASN A 38 10.07 1.12 27.74
C ASN A 38 8.55 1.28 27.59
N CYS A 39 7.76 0.71 28.51
CA CYS A 39 6.32 0.80 28.54
C CYS A 39 5.86 0.65 29.99
N ARG A 40 5.00 1.56 30.48
CA ARG A 40 4.51 1.53 31.86
C ARG A 40 3.77 0.23 32.17
N ASP A 41 2.86 -0.17 31.29
CA ASP A 41 2.22 -1.49 31.33
C ASP A 41 1.96 -1.98 29.89
N ILE A 42 2.69 -3.01 29.47
CA ILE A 42 2.54 -3.58 28.12
C ILE A 42 1.17 -4.23 27.92
N ARG A 43 0.47 -4.63 29.00
CA ARG A 43 -0.85 -5.28 28.93
C ARG A 43 -1.92 -4.32 28.43
N GLU A 44 -1.70 -3.01 28.54
CA GLU A 44 -2.56 -2.00 27.91
C GLU A 44 -2.51 -2.08 26.38
N TYR A 45 -1.40 -2.54 25.81
CA TYR A 45 -1.15 -2.53 24.36
C TYR A 45 -1.12 -3.93 23.73
N ALA A 46 -0.82 -4.99 24.49
CA ALA A 46 -0.69 -6.36 23.99
C ALA A 46 -1.25 -7.36 25.00
N ASP A 47 -1.81 -8.49 24.53
CA ASP A 47 -1.98 -9.64 25.42
C ASP A 47 -0.63 -10.35 25.53
N VAL A 48 -0.27 -10.76 26.74
CA VAL A 48 1.01 -11.44 26.99
C VAL A 48 0.77 -12.88 27.43
N LEU A 49 1.44 -13.81 26.74
CA LEU A 49 1.56 -15.21 27.16
C LEU A 49 2.98 -15.50 27.59
N ILE A 50 3.12 -16.32 28.62
CA ILE A 50 4.40 -16.66 29.21
C ILE A 50 4.60 -18.17 29.10
N MET A 51 5.70 -18.58 28.46
CA MET A 51 6.14 -19.97 28.47
C MET A 51 6.86 -20.24 29.80
N SER A 52 6.16 -20.85 30.75
CA SER A 52 6.64 -21.23 32.08
C SER A 52 7.29 -22.62 32.06
N ALA A 53 8.44 -22.75 32.74
CA ALA A 53 9.12 -24.03 32.95
C ALA A 53 8.38 -25.01 33.89
N LYS A 54 7.33 -24.56 34.61
CA LYS A 54 6.51 -25.41 35.49
C LYS A 54 5.10 -25.61 34.95
N HIS A 55 4.52 -24.55 34.40
CA HIS A 55 3.08 -24.50 34.08
C HIS A 55 2.79 -24.60 32.58
N GLY A 56 3.81 -24.71 31.72
CA GLY A 56 3.66 -24.63 30.27
C GLY A 56 3.30 -23.21 29.82
N LEU A 57 2.50 -23.09 28.76
CA LEU A 57 2.07 -21.78 28.26
C LEU A 57 0.89 -21.25 29.08
N ILE A 58 1.07 -20.09 29.71
CA ILE A 58 0.07 -19.45 30.59
C ILE A 58 -0.18 -17.99 30.20
N THR A 59 -1.30 -17.42 30.63
CA THR A 59 -1.61 -15.99 30.47
C THR A 59 -0.84 -15.16 31.50
N ALA A 60 -0.63 -13.88 31.18
CA ALA A 60 -0.01 -12.91 32.09
C ALA A 60 -0.70 -12.78 33.46
N ASP A 61 -2.01 -12.98 33.50
CA ASP A 61 -2.84 -12.75 34.69
C ASP A 61 -3.02 -14.01 35.55
N ALA A 62 -2.50 -15.16 35.10
CA ALA A 62 -2.58 -16.41 35.82
C ALA A 62 -1.88 -16.28 37.19
N GLN A 63 -2.61 -16.56 38.27
CA GLN A 63 -2.07 -16.56 39.63
C GLN A 63 -1.21 -17.81 39.84
N ILE A 64 0.09 -17.61 40.04
CA ILE A 64 1.05 -18.70 40.25
C ILE A 64 1.91 -18.43 41.48
N ALA A 65 2.23 -19.50 42.21
CA ALA A 65 3.16 -19.44 43.33
C ALA A 65 4.61 -19.42 42.84
N HIS A 66 5.51 -18.82 43.62
CA HIS A 66 6.94 -18.90 43.39
C HIS A 66 7.41 -20.36 43.23
N TYR A 67 8.36 -20.59 42.31
CA TYR A 67 8.92 -21.91 42.04
C TYR A 67 10.35 -21.79 41.49
N ASN A 68 11.17 -22.82 41.74
CA ASN A 68 12.55 -22.89 41.28
C ASN A 68 12.74 -24.07 40.31
N LEU A 69 12.23 -23.93 39.09
CA LEU A 69 12.37 -24.91 38.01
C LEU A 69 12.82 -24.19 36.73
N GLU A 70 13.72 -24.85 36.00
CA GLU A 70 14.18 -24.44 34.68
C GLU A 70 13.58 -25.33 33.59
N MET A 71 13.54 -24.83 32.34
CA MET A 71 13.10 -25.62 31.21
C MET A 71 14.08 -26.79 30.98
N PRO A 72 13.59 -28.04 30.81
CA PRO A 72 14.44 -29.20 30.55
C PRO A 72 15.40 -29.01 29.36
N ASN A 73 16.48 -29.80 29.31
CA ASN A 73 17.42 -29.76 28.20
C ASN A 73 16.82 -30.39 26.94
N ILE A 74 17.20 -29.88 25.77
CA ILE A 74 16.74 -30.42 24.49
C ILE A 74 17.23 -31.86 24.33
N GLY A 75 16.35 -32.76 23.84
CA GLY A 75 16.68 -34.17 23.61
C GLY A 75 16.58 -35.07 24.84
N THR A 76 16.17 -34.54 25.99
CA THR A 76 16.00 -35.32 27.23
C THR A 76 14.60 -35.94 27.34
N LEU A 77 14.46 -36.99 28.15
CA LEU A 77 13.17 -37.63 28.45
C LEU A 77 12.24 -36.63 29.16
N GLU A 78 12.78 -35.82 30.08
CA GLU A 78 12.05 -34.81 30.83
C GLU A 78 11.43 -33.74 29.90
N MET A 79 12.14 -33.35 28.83
CA MET A 79 11.58 -32.45 27.81
C MET A 79 10.38 -33.08 27.10
N ASN A 80 10.49 -34.36 26.72
CA ASN A 80 9.41 -35.06 26.03
C ASN A 80 8.17 -35.22 26.93
N GLU A 81 8.38 -35.56 28.20
CA GLU A 81 7.32 -35.63 29.22
C GLU A 81 6.67 -34.26 29.46
N PHE A 82 7.48 -33.20 29.54
CA PHE A 82 6.99 -31.83 29.67
C PHE A 82 6.10 -31.44 28.48
N ILE A 83 6.57 -31.68 27.25
CA ILE A 83 5.81 -31.41 26.02
C ILE A 83 4.49 -32.19 26.04
N LYS A 84 4.53 -33.50 26.33
CA LYS A 84 3.34 -34.36 26.37
C LYS A 84 2.31 -33.85 27.39
N THR A 85 2.77 -33.45 28.57
CA THR A 85 1.94 -32.93 29.66
C THR A 85 1.24 -31.62 29.28
N HIS A 86 1.95 -30.68 28.63
CA HIS A 86 1.43 -29.34 28.40
C HIS A 86 0.86 -29.09 26.98
N LYS A 87 0.99 -30.03 26.04
CA LYS A 87 0.54 -29.85 24.64
C LYS A 87 -0.94 -29.51 24.52
N LYS A 88 -1.80 -30.23 25.24
CA LYS A 88 -3.26 -30.03 25.17
C LYS A 88 -3.67 -28.64 25.65
N SER A 89 -3.21 -28.22 26.83
CA SER A 89 -3.55 -26.91 27.40
C SER A 89 -2.98 -25.76 26.57
N ALA A 90 -1.73 -25.86 26.13
CA ALA A 90 -1.12 -24.85 25.25
C ALA A 90 -1.88 -24.70 23.92
N THR A 91 -2.30 -25.82 23.32
CA THR A 91 -3.07 -25.81 22.07
C THR A 91 -4.44 -25.14 22.25
N VAL A 92 -5.14 -25.43 23.36
CA VAL A 92 -6.44 -24.81 23.67
C VAL A 92 -6.27 -23.30 23.82
N LEU A 93 -5.30 -22.86 24.63
CA LEU A 93 -5.03 -21.45 24.86
C LEU A 93 -4.64 -20.72 23.57
N LEU A 94 -3.78 -21.31 22.73
CA LEU A 94 -3.38 -20.70 21.46
C LEU A 94 -4.53 -20.65 20.44
N LYS A 95 -5.42 -21.64 20.41
CA LYS A 95 -6.63 -21.58 19.55
C LYS A 95 -7.55 -20.42 19.93
N GLU A 96 -7.63 -20.10 21.22
CA GLU A 96 -8.36 -18.95 21.73
C GLU A 96 -7.66 -17.62 21.36
N LYS A 97 -6.35 -17.52 21.60
CA LYS A 97 -5.62 -16.25 21.46
C LYS A 97 -5.17 -15.92 20.03
N LEU A 98 -4.94 -16.92 19.17
CA LEU A 98 -4.55 -16.73 17.77
C LEU A 98 -5.78 -16.50 16.88
N THR A 99 -6.31 -15.28 16.95
CA THR A 99 -7.47 -14.84 16.15
C THR A 99 -7.05 -14.32 14.78
N LYS A 100 -7.95 -14.43 13.79
CA LYS A 100 -7.70 -14.00 12.41
C LYS A 100 -7.44 -12.49 12.37
N GLY A 101 -6.41 -12.07 11.65
CA GLY A 101 -6.03 -10.66 11.49
C GLY A 101 -5.26 -10.07 12.69
N ARG A 102 -4.84 -10.89 13.66
CA ARG A 102 -4.05 -10.46 14.82
C ARG A 102 -2.54 -10.47 14.51
N ASP A 103 -1.79 -9.56 15.11
CA ASP A 103 -0.32 -9.58 15.10
C ASP A 103 0.20 -10.47 16.26
N CYS A 104 1.19 -11.31 16.01
CA CYS A 104 1.78 -12.21 17.01
C CYS A 104 3.30 -12.15 16.99
N TYR A 105 3.90 -11.99 18.17
CA TYR A 105 5.34 -11.91 18.37
C TYR A 105 5.78 -13.01 19.33
N VAL A 106 6.71 -13.86 18.92
CA VAL A 106 7.26 -14.96 19.71
C VAL A 106 8.74 -14.72 19.97
N CYS A 107 9.09 -14.45 21.23
CA CYS A 107 10.45 -14.16 21.68
C CYS A 107 10.84 -15.11 22.80
N LEU A 108 11.39 -16.27 22.44
CA LEU A 108 11.74 -17.35 23.35
C LEU A 108 13.22 -17.70 23.25
N THR A 109 13.84 -18.08 24.36
CA THR A 109 15.20 -18.64 24.37
C THR A 109 15.20 -20.06 23.79
N LEU A 110 16.37 -20.57 23.38
CA LEU A 110 16.48 -21.79 22.58
C LEU A 110 15.67 -22.98 23.12
N LYS A 111 15.79 -23.30 24.41
CA LYS A 111 15.02 -24.39 25.06
C LYS A 111 13.52 -24.15 24.98
N TYR A 112 13.08 -22.94 25.30
CA TYR A 112 11.66 -22.55 25.31
C TYR A 112 11.08 -22.47 23.89
N GLN A 113 11.87 -22.03 22.91
CA GLN A 113 11.49 -22.01 21.50
C GLN A 113 11.31 -23.44 20.98
N HIS A 114 12.25 -24.34 21.29
CA HIS A 114 12.14 -25.76 20.96
C HIS A 114 10.85 -26.35 21.54
N THR A 115 10.58 -26.13 22.84
CA THR A 115 9.32 -26.56 23.46
C THR A 115 8.10 -25.97 22.76
N PHE A 116 8.08 -24.67 22.47
CA PHE A 116 6.96 -24.01 21.79
C PHE A 116 6.70 -24.59 20.40
N ASP A 117 7.74 -24.89 19.62
CA ASP A 117 7.58 -25.50 18.30
C ASP A 117 6.88 -26.87 18.40
N HIS A 118 7.30 -27.72 19.35
CA HIS A 118 6.68 -29.05 19.58
C HIS A 118 5.26 -28.98 20.14
N LEU A 119 4.97 -27.98 20.99
CA LEU A 119 3.62 -27.72 21.50
C LEU A 119 2.68 -27.27 20.38
N THR A 120 3.19 -26.61 19.34
CA THR A 120 2.39 -26.03 18.25
C THR A 120 2.35 -26.86 16.97
N GLU A 121 3.15 -27.92 16.91
CA GLU A 121 3.24 -28.84 15.78
C GLU A 121 1.89 -29.48 15.43
N ASN A 122 1.56 -29.52 14.13
CA ASN A 122 0.39 -30.16 13.52
C ASN A 122 -1.00 -29.65 13.94
N GLY A 123 -1.12 -28.77 14.95
CA GLY A 123 -2.41 -28.33 15.50
C GLY A 123 -2.85 -26.89 15.19
N LEU A 124 -1.93 -26.03 14.74
CA LEU A 124 -2.15 -24.57 14.68
C LEU A 124 -1.78 -23.91 13.34
N THR A 125 -1.38 -24.68 12.33
CA THR A 125 -0.93 -24.15 11.03
C THR A 125 -1.94 -23.19 10.39
N SER A 126 -3.23 -23.53 10.42
CA SER A 126 -4.29 -22.66 9.89
C SER A 126 -4.47 -21.37 10.70
N ARG A 127 -4.26 -21.44 12.02
CA ARG A 127 -4.34 -20.27 12.91
C ARG A 127 -3.19 -19.30 12.64
N PHE A 128 -1.96 -19.80 12.53
CA PHE A 128 -0.80 -18.98 12.18
C PHE A 128 -0.94 -18.35 10.79
N LYS A 129 -1.46 -19.08 9.80
CA LYS A 129 -1.76 -18.54 8.45
C LYS A 129 -2.83 -17.45 8.46
N GLY A 130 -3.71 -17.44 9.47
CA GLY A 130 -4.79 -16.45 9.62
C GLY A 130 -4.37 -15.15 10.28
N LEU A 131 -3.15 -15.07 10.85
CA LEU A 131 -2.63 -13.86 11.48
C LEU A 131 -2.36 -12.76 10.46
N ASN A 132 -2.40 -11.50 10.90
CA ASN A 132 -1.97 -10.38 10.08
C ASN A 132 -0.44 -10.30 10.00
N TYR A 133 0.24 -10.68 11.08
CA TYR A 133 1.70 -10.74 11.15
C TYR A 133 2.15 -11.77 12.17
N LEU A 134 3.15 -12.57 11.82
CA LEU A 134 3.81 -13.52 12.73
C LEU A 134 5.31 -13.26 12.73
N TYR A 135 5.83 -12.83 13.86
CA TYR A 135 7.26 -12.75 14.11
C TYR A 135 7.69 -13.85 15.09
N VAL A 136 8.73 -14.59 14.73
CA VAL A 136 9.37 -15.56 15.63
C VAL A 136 10.86 -15.24 15.67
N SER A 137 11.37 -14.89 16.85
CA SER A 137 12.80 -14.62 17.06
C SER A 137 13.60 -15.92 16.98
N ARG A 138 13.96 -16.32 15.76
CA ARG A 138 14.84 -17.46 15.49
C ARG A 138 16.31 -17.08 15.65
N ASN A 139 17.15 -18.06 15.97
CA ASN A 139 18.62 -17.94 15.93
C ASN A 139 19.21 -16.79 16.77
N CYS A 140 18.67 -16.55 17.97
CA CYS A 140 19.21 -15.53 18.85
C CYS A 140 20.62 -15.94 19.34
N GLY A 141 21.66 -15.20 18.93
CA GLY A 141 23.06 -15.38 19.34
C GLY A 141 23.36 -14.99 20.81
N GLY A 142 22.36 -15.10 21.70
CA GLY A 142 22.43 -14.76 23.11
C GLY A 142 21.40 -13.74 23.59
N ILE A 143 21.37 -13.50 24.90
CA ILE A 143 20.37 -12.64 25.57
C ILE A 143 20.41 -11.18 25.11
N GLY A 144 21.56 -10.69 24.65
CA GLY A 144 21.71 -9.32 24.13
C GLY A 144 20.87 -9.08 22.86
N TYR A 145 20.87 -10.03 21.93
CA TYR A 145 20.06 -9.99 20.70
C TYR A 145 18.56 -10.01 21.03
N MET A 146 18.16 -10.91 21.92
CA MET A 146 16.77 -11.03 22.36
C MET A 146 16.26 -9.74 23.00
N ARG A 147 17.06 -9.11 23.88
CA ARG A 147 16.71 -7.80 24.45
C ARG A 147 16.52 -6.74 23.37
N GLY A 148 17.39 -6.71 22.36
CA GLY A 148 17.25 -5.79 21.23
C GLY A 148 15.91 -5.97 20.49
N ARG A 149 15.58 -7.22 20.15
CA ARG A 149 14.34 -7.59 19.45
C ARG A 149 13.09 -7.27 20.27
N VAL A 150 13.05 -7.68 21.55
CA VAL A 150 11.92 -7.39 22.44
C VAL A 150 11.72 -5.88 22.60
N LYS A 151 12.80 -5.10 22.78
CA LYS A 151 12.70 -3.64 22.83
C LYS A 151 12.08 -3.08 21.54
N GLY A 152 12.53 -3.57 20.39
CA GLY A 152 11.99 -3.18 19.08
C GLY A 152 10.50 -3.48 18.94
N ILE A 153 10.08 -4.67 19.36
CA ILE A 153 8.68 -5.11 19.35
C ILE A 153 7.82 -4.23 20.26
N VAL A 154 8.25 -4.00 21.51
CA VAL A 154 7.54 -3.12 22.45
C VAL A 154 7.37 -1.73 21.85
N ASN A 155 8.44 -1.16 21.29
CA ASN A 155 8.38 0.15 20.67
C ASN A 155 7.44 0.18 19.46
N ALA A 156 7.43 -0.85 18.62
CA ALA A 156 6.55 -0.94 17.46
C ALA A 156 5.07 -1.10 17.86
N ILE A 157 4.79 -1.86 18.93
CA ILE A 157 3.44 -2.02 19.48
C ILE A 157 2.93 -0.70 20.06
N VAL A 158 3.72 -0.06 20.93
CA VAL A 158 3.33 1.18 21.63
C VAL A 158 3.19 2.35 20.65
N ASN A 159 4.09 2.43 19.66
CA ASN A 159 4.12 3.55 18.70
C ASN A 159 3.48 3.20 17.35
N LYS A 160 2.57 2.21 17.29
CA LYS A 160 1.97 1.75 16.02
C LYS A 160 1.35 2.88 15.20
N ALA A 161 0.70 3.84 15.87
CA ALA A 161 0.10 5.02 15.22
C ALA A 161 1.12 6.00 14.61
N CYS A 162 2.38 5.95 15.04
CA CYS A 162 3.45 6.81 14.52
C CYS A 162 4.08 6.28 13.23
N ILE A 163 3.78 5.04 12.83
CA ILE A 163 4.31 4.42 11.62
C ILE A 163 3.60 5.03 10.41
N LYS A 164 4.34 5.81 9.61
CA LYS A 164 3.83 6.54 8.43
C LYS A 164 4.64 6.13 7.20
N PRO A 165 4.30 5.01 6.53
CA PRO A 165 5.04 4.56 5.37
C PRO A 165 4.88 5.52 4.19
N VAL A 166 5.96 5.71 3.44
CA VAL A 166 5.91 6.43 2.15
C VAL A 166 5.63 5.41 1.07
N ILE A 167 4.47 5.56 0.42
CA ILE A 167 3.99 4.64 -0.60
C ILE A 167 4.12 5.34 -1.96
N PHE A 168 5.01 4.83 -2.81
CA PHE A 168 5.19 5.28 -4.18
C PHE A 168 4.29 4.50 -5.13
N ARG A 169 3.76 5.18 -6.16
CA ARG A 169 3.13 4.58 -7.33
C ARG A 169 4.19 4.30 -8.38
N SER A 170 4.52 3.04 -8.58
CA SER A 170 5.69 2.64 -9.37
C SER A 170 5.38 2.39 -10.83
N GLY A 171 6.39 2.59 -11.68
CA GLY A 171 6.30 2.40 -13.12
C GLY A 171 5.43 3.46 -13.81
N VAL A 172 5.27 4.64 -13.20
CA VAL A 172 4.58 5.76 -13.83
C VAL A 172 5.42 6.23 -15.00
N ALA A 173 4.87 6.05 -16.19
CA ALA A 173 5.56 6.37 -17.43
C ALA A 173 4.71 7.22 -18.36
N ASN A 174 3.39 7.15 -18.29
CA ASN A 174 2.51 7.86 -19.22
C ASN A 174 1.96 9.15 -18.62
N ALA A 175 1.59 10.11 -19.48
CA ALA A 175 1.10 11.42 -19.04
C ALA A 175 -0.20 11.29 -18.22
N ASP A 176 -1.12 10.41 -18.63
CA ASP A 176 -2.37 10.14 -17.91
C ASP A 176 -2.11 9.59 -16.50
N GLU A 177 -1.11 8.72 -16.36
CA GLU A 177 -0.69 8.18 -15.06
C GLU A 177 -0.08 9.26 -14.18
N ALA A 178 0.86 10.04 -14.73
CA ALA A 178 1.51 11.12 -14.01
C ALA A 178 0.50 12.14 -13.49
N ILE A 179 -0.41 12.62 -14.35
CA ILE A 179 -1.46 13.58 -13.99
C ILE A 179 -2.40 12.95 -12.95
N GLY A 180 -2.92 11.75 -13.19
CA GLY A 180 -3.91 11.12 -12.30
C GLY A 180 -3.37 10.88 -10.89
N TYR A 181 -2.14 10.40 -10.76
CA TYR A 181 -1.53 10.16 -9.46
C TYR A 181 -1.11 11.46 -8.75
N LEU A 182 -0.58 12.45 -9.50
CA LEU A 182 -0.23 13.75 -8.91
C LEU A 182 -1.46 14.51 -8.43
N SER A 183 -2.55 14.48 -9.18
CA SER A 183 -3.82 15.07 -8.76
C SER A 183 -4.38 14.41 -7.50
N ALA A 184 -4.07 13.13 -7.26
CA ALA A 184 -4.43 12.46 -6.02
C ALA A 184 -3.45 12.70 -4.85
N GLY A 185 -2.38 13.48 -5.05
CA GLY A 185 -1.34 13.71 -4.05
C GLY A 185 -0.50 12.47 -3.74
N CYS A 186 -0.33 11.57 -4.71
CA CYS A 186 0.49 10.37 -4.54
C CYS A 186 1.99 10.67 -4.69
N ASN A 187 2.83 9.88 -3.99
CA ASN A 187 4.27 9.83 -4.29
C ASN A 187 4.49 9.05 -5.59
N ILE A 188 5.43 9.49 -6.43
CA ILE A 188 5.63 8.96 -7.78
C ILE A 188 6.92 8.15 -7.89
N GLY A 189 6.84 7.00 -8.54
CA GLY A 189 7.96 6.16 -8.93
C GLY A 189 8.02 5.99 -10.43
N THR A 190 9.16 6.36 -11.03
CA THR A 190 9.39 6.23 -12.48
C THR A 190 10.74 5.55 -12.76
N SER A 191 10.99 5.28 -14.03
CA SER A 191 12.21 4.63 -14.51
C SER A 191 12.98 5.58 -15.42
N LEU A 192 14.29 5.63 -15.24
CA LEU A 192 15.17 6.43 -16.10
C LEU A 192 15.08 6.03 -17.57
N ALA A 193 14.77 4.76 -17.85
CA ALA A 193 14.62 4.19 -19.20
C ALA A 193 13.48 4.81 -20.04
N TYR A 194 12.67 5.70 -19.47
CA TYR A 194 11.63 6.42 -20.19
C TYR A 194 12.00 7.87 -20.52
N PHE A 195 13.05 8.44 -19.93
CA PHE A 195 13.28 9.89 -19.95
C PHE A 195 13.56 10.42 -21.36
N ASP A 196 14.32 9.68 -22.15
CA ASP A 196 14.63 10.07 -23.54
C ASP A 196 13.37 10.02 -24.42
N SER A 197 12.59 8.94 -24.28
CA SER A 197 11.34 8.76 -25.03
C SER A 197 10.19 9.66 -24.56
N LYS A 198 10.29 10.23 -23.36
CA LYS A 198 9.20 10.94 -22.65
C LYS A 198 9.74 12.16 -21.89
N PRO A 199 10.08 13.23 -22.61
CA PRO A 199 10.75 14.42 -22.05
C PRO A 199 9.90 15.19 -21.03
N PHE A 200 8.60 14.91 -20.93
CA PHE A 200 7.72 15.49 -19.91
C PHE A 200 7.95 14.92 -18.50
N LEU A 201 8.52 13.71 -18.35
CA LEU A 201 8.66 13.04 -17.05
C LEU A 201 9.51 13.83 -16.03
N PRO A 202 10.69 14.38 -16.38
CA PRO A 202 11.46 15.24 -15.47
C PRO A 202 10.63 16.39 -14.86
N TYR A 203 9.75 17.01 -15.65
CA TYR A 203 8.92 18.10 -15.16
C TYR A 203 7.91 17.61 -14.10
N PHE A 204 7.20 16.50 -14.37
CA PHE A 204 6.26 15.95 -13.40
C PHE A 204 6.96 15.50 -12.12
N ILE A 205 8.18 14.96 -12.21
CA ILE A 205 8.99 14.66 -11.04
C ILE A 205 9.30 15.93 -10.25
N SER A 206 9.75 17.01 -10.91
CA SER A 206 10.00 18.30 -10.26
C SER A 206 8.73 18.86 -9.58
N ASN A 207 7.57 18.75 -10.23
CA ASN A 207 6.30 19.20 -9.68
C ASN A 207 5.85 18.36 -8.47
N SER A 208 5.99 17.02 -8.55
CA SER A 208 5.78 16.09 -7.43
C SER A 208 6.58 16.51 -6.20
N LEU A 209 7.88 16.79 -6.41
CA LEU A 209 8.84 17.08 -5.33
C LEU A 209 8.59 18.41 -4.59
N LYS A 210 7.67 19.25 -5.07
CA LYS A 210 7.23 20.44 -4.34
C LYS A 210 6.53 20.10 -3.03
N SER A 211 5.84 18.96 -2.96
CA SER A 211 5.08 18.56 -1.75
C SER A 211 5.13 17.06 -1.43
N GLN A 212 5.52 16.21 -2.39
CA GLN A 212 5.56 14.76 -2.27
C GLN A 212 6.99 14.21 -2.44
N TYR A 213 7.16 12.92 -2.18
CA TYR A 213 8.39 12.20 -2.52
C TYR A 213 8.31 11.66 -3.95
N SER A 214 9.47 11.57 -4.61
CA SER A 214 9.60 10.84 -5.86
C SER A 214 10.79 9.89 -5.80
N PHE A 215 10.70 8.77 -6.53
CA PHE A 215 11.86 7.93 -6.78
C PHE A 215 12.05 7.63 -8.26
N ILE A 216 13.31 7.46 -8.66
CA ILE A 216 13.71 7.10 -10.02
C ILE A 216 14.53 5.82 -9.92
N ASP A 217 14.07 4.75 -10.55
CA ASP A 217 14.87 3.55 -10.75
C ASP A 217 15.92 3.76 -11.84
N ASN A 218 16.98 2.94 -11.79
CA ASN A 218 18.14 3.05 -12.69
C ASN A 218 17.84 2.68 -14.15
N GLY A 219 16.65 2.18 -14.46
CA GLY A 219 16.24 1.81 -15.82
C GLY A 219 16.89 0.56 -16.40
N VAL A 220 17.88 -0.05 -15.73
CA VAL A 220 18.68 -1.15 -16.29
C VAL A 220 17.81 -2.33 -16.73
N ILE A 221 16.90 -2.80 -15.87
CA ILE A 221 15.99 -3.91 -16.19
C ILE A 221 15.06 -3.55 -17.37
N THR A 222 14.55 -2.32 -17.37
CA THR A 222 13.61 -1.85 -18.40
C THR A 222 14.32 -1.70 -19.75
N ALA A 223 15.54 -1.19 -19.78
CA ALA A 223 16.38 -1.05 -20.96
C ALA A 223 16.79 -2.43 -21.53
N MET A 224 17.22 -3.35 -20.64
CA MET A 224 17.55 -4.73 -21.03
C MET A 224 16.37 -5.43 -21.72
N ASN A 225 15.15 -5.26 -21.20
CA ASN A 225 13.94 -5.83 -21.82
C ASN A 225 13.62 -5.24 -23.21
N LYS A 226 14.17 -4.06 -23.55
CA LYS A 226 14.08 -3.45 -24.89
C LYS A 226 15.27 -3.78 -25.79
N GLY A 227 16.26 -4.52 -25.31
CA GLY A 227 17.52 -4.76 -26.03
C GLY A 227 18.48 -3.57 -26.02
N GLU A 228 18.26 -2.58 -25.14
CA GLU A 228 19.12 -1.41 -24.98
C GLU A 228 20.21 -1.69 -23.94
N ASN A 229 21.43 -1.21 -24.18
CA ASN A 229 22.52 -1.28 -23.21
C ASN A 229 22.71 0.07 -22.52
N VAL A 230 22.60 0.10 -21.20
CA VAL A 230 22.74 1.31 -20.38
C VAL A 230 23.91 1.11 -19.43
N THR A 231 24.92 1.97 -19.50
CA THR A 231 26.09 1.88 -18.62
C THR A 231 25.86 2.63 -17.31
N PRO A 232 26.55 2.27 -16.21
CA PRO A 232 26.47 3.04 -14.97
C PRO A 232 26.84 4.52 -15.14
N ASN A 233 27.79 4.83 -16.03
CA ASN A 233 28.18 6.21 -16.33
C ASN A 233 27.03 7.04 -16.88
N ASP A 234 26.28 6.47 -17.83
CA ASP A 234 25.13 7.15 -18.44
C ASP A 234 24.04 7.42 -17.40
N VAL A 235 23.79 6.44 -16.51
CA VAL A 235 22.83 6.61 -15.41
C VAL A 235 23.24 7.73 -14.47
N PHE A 236 24.50 7.78 -14.03
CA PHE A 236 24.97 8.83 -13.12
C PHE A 236 24.99 10.21 -13.78
N ALA A 237 25.33 10.30 -15.07
CA ALA A 237 25.26 11.55 -15.83
C ALA A 237 23.83 12.08 -15.90
N ASN A 238 22.86 11.21 -16.20
CA ASN A 238 21.45 11.57 -16.24
C ASN A 238 20.91 11.98 -14.86
N TYR A 239 21.27 11.27 -13.80
CA TYR A 239 20.92 11.66 -12.44
C TYR A 239 21.45 13.04 -12.05
N LYS A 240 22.70 13.35 -12.42
CA LYS A 240 23.29 14.67 -12.22
C LYS A 240 22.49 15.75 -12.94
N ASN A 241 22.18 15.55 -14.23
CA ASN A 241 21.38 16.49 -15.03
C ASN A 241 19.99 16.75 -14.41
N ILE A 242 19.35 15.74 -13.84
CA ILE A 242 18.07 15.88 -13.15
C ILE A 242 18.24 16.71 -11.87
N ILE A 243 19.20 16.36 -11.04
CA ILE A 243 19.42 17.01 -9.73
C ILE A 243 19.87 18.47 -9.86
N ASP A 244 20.65 18.80 -10.88
CA ASP A 244 21.13 20.17 -11.13
C ASP A 244 19.98 21.14 -11.45
N ARG A 245 18.81 20.63 -11.87
CA ARG A 245 17.59 21.41 -12.13
C ARG A 245 16.65 21.52 -10.92
N LEU A 246 16.98 20.85 -9.81
CA LEU A 246 16.14 20.82 -8.62
C LEU A 246 16.69 21.75 -7.53
N THR A 247 15.78 22.39 -6.79
CA THR A 247 16.11 23.08 -5.54
C THR A 247 16.62 22.08 -4.49
N VAL A 248 17.30 22.57 -3.45
CA VAL A 248 17.79 21.74 -2.34
C VAL A 248 16.63 20.99 -1.66
N GLU A 249 15.50 21.67 -1.47
CA GLU A 249 14.31 21.08 -0.84
C GLU A 249 13.72 19.96 -1.69
N GLN A 250 13.55 20.19 -3.00
CA GLN A 250 13.07 19.16 -3.93
C GLN A 250 14.03 17.97 -4.01
N ALA A 251 15.34 18.22 -4.13
CA ALA A 251 16.35 17.16 -4.21
C ALA A 251 16.35 16.27 -2.95
N SER A 252 16.09 16.84 -1.76
CA SER A 252 16.01 16.08 -0.50
C SER A 252 14.86 15.06 -0.46
N ARG A 253 13.82 15.27 -1.26
CA ARG A 253 12.65 14.38 -1.42
C ARG A 253 12.79 13.38 -2.57
N LEU A 254 13.86 13.48 -3.36
CA LEU A 254 14.16 12.56 -4.45
C LEU A 254 14.98 11.37 -3.93
N SER A 255 14.58 10.17 -4.35
CA SER A 255 15.29 8.92 -4.08
C SER A 255 15.79 8.30 -5.40
N LEU A 256 17.08 8.02 -5.52
CA LEU A 256 17.69 7.44 -6.72
C LEU A 256 18.21 6.02 -6.46
N VAL A 257 17.95 5.08 -7.37
CA VAL A 257 18.51 3.72 -7.28
C VAL A 257 19.87 3.69 -7.99
N VAL A 258 20.91 3.21 -7.30
CA VAL A 258 22.25 2.99 -7.89
C VAL A 258 22.17 1.85 -8.92
N PRO A 259 22.83 1.95 -10.10
CA PRO A 259 22.97 0.83 -11.02
C PRO A 259 23.55 -0.41 -10.36
N ASP A 260 22.96 -1.57 -10.60
CA ASP A 260 23.31 -2.82 -9.94
C ASP A 260 23.15 -4.03 -10.87
N ASP A 261 23.62 -5.18 -10.38
CA ASP A 261 23.49 -6.48 -11.02
C ASP A 261 22.79 -7.46 -10.06
N ILE A 262 21.61 -7.93 -10.47
CA ILE A 262 20.72 -8.77 -9.66
C ILE A 262 21.29 -10.19 -9.48
N LEU A 263 22.10 -10.66 -10.43
CA LEU A 263 22.64 -12.02 -10.46
C LEU A 263 24.02 -12.11 -9.81
N PHE A 264 24.82 -11.06 -9.94
CA PHE A 264 26.21 -11.05 -9.53
C PHE A 264 26.48 -9.96 -8.48
N PRO A 265 26.37 -10.27 -7.18
CA PRO A 265 26.68 -9.35 -6.09
C PRO A 265 28.07 -8.70 -6.21
N THR A 266 29.05 -9.41 -6.76
CA THR A 266 30.41 -8.88 -6.99
C THR A 266 30.42 -7.76 -8.02
N LYS A 267 29.61 -7.84 -9.08
CA LYS A 267 29.46 -6.76 -10.06
C LYS A 267 28.75 -5.56 -9.45
N SER A 268 27.70 -5.78 -8.65
CA SER A 268 27.04 -4.72 -7.88
C SER A 268 28.03 -3.97 -6.96
N LEU A 269 28.87 -4.70 -6.22
CA LEU A 269 29.92 -4.10 -5.38
C LEU A 269 30.93 -3.31 -6.23
N LYS A 270 31.33 -3.86 -7.38
CA LYS A 270 32.26 -3.18 -8.30
C LYS A 270 31.71 -1.84 -8.78
N VAL A 271 30.43 -1.77 -9.16
CA VAL A 271 29.78 -0.49 -9.52
C VAL A 271 29.83 0.51 -8.36
N VAL A 272 29.52 0.06 -7.13
CA VAL A 272 29.57 0.93 -5.94
C VAL A 272 30.99 1.46 -5.69
N THR A 273 32.00 0.61 -5.82
CA THR A 273 33.41 0.99 -5.60
C THR A 273 33.93 1.91 -6.70
N ASP A 274 33.72 1.55 -7.98
CA ASP A 274 34.24 2.28 -9.14
C ASP A 274 33.58 3.68 -9.26
N HIS A 275 32.33 3.83 -8.80
CA HIS A 275 31.57 5.08 -8.86
C HIS A 275 31.32 5.74 -7.50
N ALA A 276 32.06 5.37 -6.45
CA ALA A 276 31.85 5.87 -5.09
C ALA A 276 31.78 7.41 -4.99
N LYS A 277 32.66 8.12 -5.74
CA LYS A 277 32.66 9.59 -5.79
C LYS A 277 31.34 10.16 -6.32
N ALA A 278 30.79 9.59 -7.39
CA ALA A 278 29.53 10.03 -7.98
C ALA A 278 28.36 9.74 -7.03
N ILE A 279 28.34 8.54 -6.43
CA ILE A 279 27.31 8.13 -5.47
C ILE A 279 27.30 9.08 -4.24
N ILE A 280 28.47 9.39 -3.68
CA ILE A 280 28.58 10.32 -2.55
C ILE A 280 28.15 11.73 -2.94
N ALA A 281 28.54 12.21 -4.14
CA ALA A 281 28.11 13.52 -4.62
C ALA A 281 26.59 13.63 -4.76
N LEU A 282 25.93 12.58 -5.26
CA LEU A 282 24.46 12.50 -5.30
C LEU A 282 23.88 12.45 -3.88
N ALA A 283 24.44 11.62 -3.00
CA ALA A 283 23.96 11.45 -1.63
C ALA A 283 24.08 12.72 -0.78
N ASN A 284 24.97 13.65 -1.13
CA ASN A 284 25.03 14.97 -0.49
C ASN A 284 23.81 15.85 -0.82
N ARG A 285 23.10 15.57 -1.92
CA ARG A 285 21.94 16.37 -2.39
C ARG A 285 20.60 15.66 -2.24
N CYS A 286 20.57 14.35 -2.39
CA CYS A 286 19.34 13.55 -2.38
C CYS A 286 19.51 12.23 -1.60
N GLN A 287 18.44 11.43 -1.55
CA GLN A 287 18.49 10.08 -1.02
C GLN A 287 19.01 9.14 -2.11
N VAL A 288 19.99 8.29 -1.77
CA VAL A 288 20.57 7.33 -2.73
C VAL A 288 20.42 5.93 -2.19
N MET A 289 19.87 5.03 -2.99
CA MET A 289 19.53 3.67 -2.61
C MET A 289 20.55 2.69 -3.20
N ILE A 290 21.17 1.89 -2.34
CA ILE A 290 21.95 0.73 -2.75
C ILE A 290 21.11 -0.53 -2.50
N VAL A 291 20.99 -1.37 -3.52
CA VAL A 291 20.18 -2.60 -3.43
C VAL A 291 21.06 -3.73 -2.93
N VAL A 292 20.68 -4.37 -1.83
CA VAL A 292 21.38 -5.56 -1.32
C VAL A 292 20.66 -6.80 -1.82
N HIS A 293 21.22 -7.43 -2.86
CA HIS A 293 20.68 -8.65 -3.45
C HIS A 293 20.93 -9.90 -2.62
N LYS A 294 20.14 -10.94 -2.90
CA LYS A 294 20.30 -12.25 -2.25
C LYS A 294 21.67 -12.83 -2.56
N CYS A 295 22.45 -13.12 -1.52
CA CYS A 295 23.77 -13.74 -1.63
C CYS A 295 24.08 -14.57 -0.38
N GLY A 296 25.21 -15.29 -0.39
CA GLY A 296 25.59 -16.15 0.75
C GLY A 296 25.71 -15.40 2.08
N ASN A 297 26.17 -14.15 2.05
CA ASN A 297 26.26 -13.30 3.24
C ASN A 297 25.88 -11.84 2.91
N VAL A 298 24.58 -11.53 3.04
CA VAL A 298 24.03 -10.19 2.76
C VAL A 298 24.64 -9.10 3.65
N VAL A 299 25.00 -9.42 4.90
CA VAL A 299 25.59 -8.45 5.83
C VAL A 299 26.98 -8.07 5.37
N ASN A 300 27.84 -9.06 5.07
CA ASN A 300 29.19 -8.80 4.57
C ASN A 300 29.18 -8.02 3.25
N HIS A 301 28.29 -8.40 2.33
CA HIS A 301 28.12 -7.70 1.06
C HIS A 301 27.71 -6.23 1.27
N ALA A 302 26.74 -5.99 2.16
CA ALA A 302 26.30 -4.64 2.50
C ALA A 302 27.40 -3.83 3.20
N THR A 303 28.15 -4.42 4.13
CA THR A 303 29.29 -3.79 4.80
C THR A 303 30.31 -3.29 3.77
N ASN A 304 30.71 -4.13 2.81
CA ASN A 304 31.68 -3.75 1.79
C ASN A 304 31.18 -2.58 0.92
N MET A 305 29.90 -2.58 0.53
CA MET A 305 29.31 -1.46 -0.21
C MET A 305 29.27 -0.18 0.63
N LEU A 306 28.97 -0.27 1.92
CA LEU A 306 28.93 0.87 2.83
C LEU A 306 30.31 1.45 3.13
N GLU A 307 31.33 0.60 3.25
CA GLU A 307 32.73 1.00 3.41
C GLU A 307 33.22 1.79 2.21
N ALA A 308 32.93 1.33 0.99
CA ALA A 308 33.25 2.06 -0.24
C ALA A 308 32.59 3.45 -0.28
N LEU A 309 31.45 3.61 0.39
CA LEU A 309 30.69 4.86 0.48
C LEU A 309 30.92 5.63 1.79
N ASN A 310 31.93 5.25 2.59
CA ASN A 310 32.26 5.87 3.87
C ASN A 310 31.08 5.98 4.85
N TYR A 311 30.15 5.02 4.81
CA TYR A 311 28.94 4.99 5.64
C TYR A 311 28.12 6.29 5.56
N HIS A 312 27.99 6.87 4.36
CA HIS A 312 27.32 8.15 4.16
C HIS A 312 25.85 8.12 4.64
N PRO A 313 25.38 9.11 5.43
CA PRO A 313 24.10 9.04 6.14
C PRO A 313 22.84 9.04 5.26
N ASN A 314 22.93 9.55 4.03
CA ASN A 314 21.81 9.58 3.08
C ASN A 314 21.74 8.32 2.20
N ILE A 315 22.62 7.35 2.43
CA ILE A 315 22.50 6.04 1.81
C ILE A 315 21.34 5.27 2.46
N THR A 316 20.43 4.84 1.61
CA THR A 316 19.22 4.11 1.96
C THR A 316 19.38 2.64 1.59
N LEU A 317 18.93 1.76 2.49
CA LEU A 317 18.91 0.32 2.20
C LEU A 317 17.80 0.02 1.18
N GLY A 318 18.16 -0.44 -0.01
CA GLY A 318 17.25 -1.01 -0.99
C GLY A 318 17.06 -2.51 -0.76
N VAL A 319 15.82 -2.94 -0.52
CA VAL A 319 15.46 -4.34 -0.28
C VAL A 319 14.64 -4.89 -1.44
N PRO A 320 15.18 -5.80 -2.27
CA PRO A 320 14.43 -6.41 -3.35
C PRO A 320 13.30 -7.28 -2.78
N SER A 321 12.07 -7.03 -3.24
CA SER A 321 10.86 -7.64 -2.68
C SER A 321 9.98 -8.37 -3.70
N ARG A 322 10.34 -8.32 -4.99
CA ARG A 322 9.68 -9.11 -6.05
C ARG A 322 9.87 -10.60 -5.86
N LEU A 323 8.79 -11.37 -5.97
CA LEU A 323 8.83 -12.83 -5.79
C LEU A 323 9.64 -13.51 -6.90
N SER A 324 9.42 -13.08 -8.14
CA SER A 324 10.14 -13.57 -9.32
C SER A 324 10.28 -12.45 -10.35
N ILE A 325 11.31 -12.57 -11.18
CA ILE A 325 11.49 -11.80 -12.41
C ILE A 325 11.74 -12.81 -13.53
N ASP A 326 10.98 -12.69 -14.61
CA ASP A 326 11.22 -13.47 -15.83
C ASP A 326 12.39 -12.80 -16.57
N THR A 327 13.40 -13.59 -16.94
CA THR A 327 14.63 -13.04 -17.52
C THR A 327 14.67 -13.14 -19.05
N GLY A 328 13.92 -14.09 -19.62
CA GLY A 328 13.98 -14.39 -21.05
C GLY A 328 15.29 -15.01 -21.54
N PHE A 329 16.22 -15.36 -20.64
CA PHE A 329 17.47 -16.03 -21.00
C PHE A 329 17.30 -17.55 -21.02
N GLU A 330 17.75 -18.18 -22.11
CA GLU A 330 17.77 -19.63 -22.26
C GLU A 330 18.58 -20.27 -21.11
N GLY A 331 17.94 -21.16 -20.35
CA GLY A 331 18.54 -21.81 -19.18
C GLY A 331 18.43 -21.04 -17.85
N LEU A 332 17.85 -19.83 -17.83
CA LEU A 332 17.60 -19.06 -16.60
C LEU A 332 16.26 -18.31 -16.63
N ASP A 333 15.17 -18.97 -17.01
CA ASP A 333 13.87 -18.33 -17.28
C ASP A 333 13.36 -17.42 -16.15
N LYS A 334 13.64 -17.77 -14.89
CA LYS A 334 13.17 -17.03 -13.69
C LYS A 334 14.24 -16.87 -12.63
N ILE A 335 14.28 -15.67 -12.04
CA ILE A 335 15.10 -15.35 -10.87
C ILE A 335 14.21 -15.00 -9.68
N HIS A 336 14.66 -15.31 -8.46
CA HIS A 336 13.92 -15.08 -7.21
C HIS A 336 14.66 -14.08 -6.30
N PRO A 337 14.53 -12.76 -6.56
CA PRO A 337 15.36 -11.75 -5.90
C PRO A 337 14.90 -11.42 -4.47
N ARG A 338 13.69 -11.83 -4.07
CA ARG A 338 13.12 -11.53 -2.75
C ARG A 338 14.04 -12.00 -1.60
N LEU A 339 14.44 -11.06 -0.74
CA LEU A 339 15.11 -11.41 0.52
C LEU A 339 14.15 -12.08 1.50
N SER A 340 14.68 -13.03 2.27
CA SER A 340 13.97 -13.62 3.42
C SER A 340 13.81 -12.59 4.54
N LEU A 341 12.84 -12.77 5.43
CA LEU A 341 12.69 -11.89 6.60
C LEU A 341 13.93 -11.94 7.50
N SER A 342 14.60 -13.09 7.60
CA SER A 342 15.85 -13.22 8.36
C SER A 342 16.98 -12.40 7.73
N ASP A 343 17.11 -12.38 6.40
CA ASP A 343 18.11 -11.56 5.73
C ASP A 343 17.86 -10.06 5.96
N ILE A 344 16.60 -9.65 5.83
CA ILE A 344 16.18 -8.27 6.07
C ILE A 344 16.48 -7.88 7.51
N GLU A 345 16.09 -8.71 8.48
CA GLU A 345 16.36 -8.49 9.91
C GLU A 345 17.86 -8.25 10.18
N ARG A 346 18.73 -9.11 9.63
CA ARG A 346 20.19 -8.98 9.77
C ARG A 346 20.72 -7.66 9.18
N LEU A 347 20.14 -7.20 8.07
CA LEU A 347 20.50 -5.91 7.45
C LEU A 347 20.04 -4.73 8.31
N LEU A 348 18.82 -4.77 8.85
CA LEU A 348 18.28 -3.71 9.71
C LEU A 348 19.01 -3.62 11.06
N GLU A 349 19.58 -4.74 11.55
CA GLU A 349 20.38 -4.81 12.78
C GLU A 349 21.79 -4.19 12.66
N MET A 350 22.27 -3.93 11.44
CA MET A 350 23.63 -3.45 11.20
C MET A 350 23.91 -2.13 11.91
N LYS A 351 25.10 -2.02 12.51
CA LYS A 351 25.59 -0.81 13.19
C LYS A 351 26.92 -0.37 12.60
N VAL A 352 27.14 0.94 12.54
CA VAL A 352 28.39 1.53 12.07
C VAL A 352 29.54 1.00 12.94
N PRO A 353 30.69 0.61 12.35
CA PRO A 353 31.87 0.23 13.11
C PRO A 353 32.23 1.33 14.12
N ILE A 354 32.57 0.91 15.34
CA ILE A 354 33.04 1.84 16.37
C ILE A 354 34.38 2.43 15.90
N LYS A 355 34.41 3.73 15.60
CA LYS A 355 35.69 4.45 15.49
C LYS A 355 36.43 4.34 16.84
N PRO A 356 37.76 4.27 16.88
CA PRO A 356 38.54 4.05 18.10
C PRO A 356 38.13 4.91 19.31
N ASN A 357 37.61 6.13 19.06
CA ASN A 357 37.24 7.11 20.09
C ASN A 357 35.72 7.33 20.28
N SER A 358 34.84 6.53 19.65
CA SER A 358 33.37 6.74 19.70
C SER A 358 32.63 5.55 20.31
N LYS A 359 32.14 5.70 21.54
CA LYS A 359 31.32 4.67 22.22
C LYS A 359 29.91 4.49 21.63
N VAL A 360 29.48 5.33 20.68
CA VAL A 360 28.11 5.32 20.14
C VAL A 360 27.99 4.37 18.96
N LYS A 361 27.30 3.24 19.15
CA LYS A 361 26.88 2.34 18.07
C LYS A 361 25.63 2.91 17.41
N ARG A 362 25.75 3.48 16.20
CA ARG A 362 24.64 4.04 15.42
C ARG A 362 24.15 3.01 14.40
N PRO A 363 22.84 2.94 14.07
CA PRO A 363 22.38 2.17 12.92
C PRO A 363 23.12 2.61 11.65
N VAL A 364 23.48 1.66 10.78
CA VAL A 364 24.10 2.02 9.50
C VAL A 364 23.09 2.70 8.59
N TRP A 365 21.87 2.16 8.53
CA TRP A 365 20.82 2.70 7.69
C TRP A 365 19.96 3.67 8.48
N ARG A 366 19.70 4.84 7.91
CA ARG A 366 18.69 5.79 8.44
C ARG A 366 17.31 5.56 7.82
N ARG A 367 17.28 4.96 6.63
CA ARG A 367 16.07 4.73 5.84
C ARG A 367 16.16 3.35 5.18
N VAL A 368 14.99 2.78 4.90
CA VAL A 368 14.82 1.54 4.16
C VAL A 368 13.77 1.74 3.08
N HIS A 369 14.04 1.19 1.90
CA HIS A 369 13.12 1.16 0.77
C HIS A 369 12.90 -0.30 0.34
N PHE A 370 11.64 -0.74 0.31
CA PHE A 370 11.26 -2.06 -0.20
C PHE A 370 10.82 -1.97 -1.67
N LEU A 371 11.62 -2.55 -2.56
CA LEU A 371 11.51 -2.40 -4.01
C LEU A 371 10.59 -3.46 -4.63
N GLY A 372 9.62 -3.01 -5.43
CA GLY A 372 8.75 -3.85 -6.25
C GLY A 372 7.76 -4.71 -5.45
N LEU A 373 7.10 -4.13 -4.46
CA LEU A 373 5.92 -4.73 -3.84
C LEU A 373 4.66 -4.35 -4.63
N CYS A 374 3.60 -5.16 -4.57
CA CYS A 374 2.29 -4.74 -5.06
C CYS A 374 1.31 -4.66 -3.89
N GLU A 375 0.25 -3.85 -3.97
CA GLU A 375 -0.80 -3.83 -2.93
C GLU A 375 -1.49 -5.21 -2.76
N LYS A 376 -1.36 -6.10 -3.77
CA LYS A 376 -1.77 -7.52 -3.70
C LYS A 376 -0.71 -8.47 -3.13
N SER A 377 0.47 -7.98 -2.76
CA SER A 377 1.49 -8.73 -2.00
C SER A 377 1.13 -8.76 -0.51
N GLY A 378 -0.17 -8.93 -0.18
CA GLY A 378 -0.79 -8.57 1.10
C GLY A 378 0.08 -8.91 2.32
N GLN A 379 0.49 -10.18 2.44
CA GLN A 379 1.32 -10.61 3.56
C GLN A 379 2.75 -10.05 3.52
N ALA A 380 3.41 -10.05 2.36
CA ALA A 380 4.80 -9.62 2.24
C ALA A 380 4.99 -8.12 2.54
N TYR A 381 4.00 -7.28 2.21
CA TYR A 381 3.97 -5.86 2.60
C TYR A 381 3.85 -5.73 4.13
N MET A 382 2.87 -6.41 4.73
CA MET A 382 2.66 -6.36 6.18
C MET A 382 3.87 -6.87 6.95
N ASP A 383 4.51 -7.94 6.49
CA ASP A 383 5.70 -8.48 7.14
C ASP A 383 6.86 -7.47 7.16
N ARG A 384 7.06 -6.77 6.04
CA ARG A 384 8.13 -5.78 5.87
C ARG A 384 7.87 -4.50 6.65
N LEU A 385 6.63 -4.02 6.64
CA LEU A 385 6.21 -2.86 7.42
C LEU A 385 6.43 -3.10 8.92
N ASN A 386 5.93 -4.24 9.43
CA ASN A 386 6.07 -4.59 10.84
C ASN A 386 7.52 -4.86 11.24
N LEU A 387 8.32 -5.48 10.36
CA LEU A 387 9.75 -5.68 10.63
C LEU A 387 10.51 -4.35 10.65
N ALA A 388 10.28 -3.46 9.68
CA ALA A 388 10.90 -2.14 9.65
C ALA A 388 10.56 -1.33 10.91
N ALA A 389 9.31 -1.35 11.36
CA ALA A 389 8.88 -0.69 12.58
C ALA A 389 9.58 -1.23 13.84
N GLN A 390 9.76 -2.55 13.95
CA GLN A 390 10.51 -3.17 15.06
C GLN A 390 11.95 -2.64 15.17
N TYR A 391 12.56 -2.32 14.04
CA TYR A 391 13.92 -1.78 14.01
C TYR A 391 14.00 -0.25 14.00
N GLY A 392 12.88 0.44 14.29
CA GLY A 392 12.84 1.89 14.48
C GLY A 392 12.64 2.69 13.19
N TYR A 393 12.40 2.05 12.05
CA TYR A 393 12.13 2.74 10.79
C TYR A 393 10.64 3.11 10.73
N MET A 394 10.30 4.31 11.21
CA MET A 394 8.90 4.79 11.30
C MET A 394 8.34 5.31 9.97
N THR A 395 9.20 5.69 9.03
CA THR A 395 8.82 6.13 7.68
C THR A 395 9.48 5.24 6.60
N PRO A 396 9.21 3.91 6.59
CA PRO A 396 9.76 3.04 5.56
C PRO A 396 9.16 3.37 4.20
N HIS A 397 9.97 3.27 3.15
CA HIS A 397 9.58 3.56 1.77
C HIS A 397 9.18 2.27 1.06
N PHE A 398 8.13 2.34 0.24
CA PHE A 398 7.62 1.21 -0.53
C PHE A 398 7.30 1.63 -1.95
N ASP A 399 7.93 0.96 -2.92
CA ASP A 399 7.40 0.88 -4.27
C ASP A 399 6.16 -0.02 -4.24
N THR A 400 4.99 0.56 -4.53
CA THR A 400 3.74 -0.18 -4.67
C THR A 400 3.03 0.16 -5.97
N CYS A 401 2.15 -0.75 -6.41
CA CYS A 401 1.14 -0.51 -7.44
C CYS A 401 1.60 0.11 -8.77
N ARG A 402 1.84 -0.79 -9.72
CA ARG A 402 1.85 -0.44 -11.15
C ARG A 402 0.42 -0.20 -11.62
N THR A 403 0.22 0.76 -12.52
CA THR A 403 -1.09 1.04 -13.15
C THR A 403 -1.86 -0.20 -13.62
N PRO A 404 -1.23 -1.22 -14.23
CA PRO A 404 -1.93 -2.46 -14.62
C PRO A 404 -2.57 -3.25 -13.47
N ALA A 405 -2.15 -3.01 -12.23
CA ALA A 405 -2.78 -3.61 -11.04
C ALA A 405 -4.13 -2.93 -10.67
N LEU A 406 -4.38 -1.72 -11.18
CA LEU A 406 -5.57 -0.92 -10.95
C LEU A 406 -6.50 -0.88 -12.16
N ILE A 407 -5.92 -0.81 -13.36
CA ILE A 407 -6.64 -0.71 -14.63
C ILE A 407 -6.28 -1.90 -15.49
N GLY A 408 -7.29 -2.68 -15.86
CA GLY A 408 -7.17 -3.77 -16.82
C GLY A 408 -8.03 -3.51 -18.06
N ASN A 409 -8.42 -4.58 -18.76
CA ASN A 409 -9.34 -4.48 -19.89
C ASN A 409 -10.66 -3.82 -19.47
N GLU A 410 -11.04 -2.72 -20.12
CA GLU A 410 -12.20 -1.90 -19.77
C GLU A 410 -13.52 -2.68 -19.75
N LYS A 411 -13.71 -3.64 -20.65
CA LYS A 411 -14.96 -4.41 -20.77
C LYS A 411 -15.09 -5.52 -19.73
N LYS A 412 -13.97 -6.15 -19.35
CA LYS A 412 -13.99 -7.41 -18.56
C LYS A 412 -13.42 -7.28 -17.15
N SER A 413 -12.58 -6.29 -16.88
CA SER A 413 -11.85 -6.21 -15.62
C SER A 413 -12.72 -5.67 -14.48
N ASN A 414 -12.60 -6.33 -13.32
CA ASN A 414 -13.23 -5.95 -12.06
C ASN A 414 -12.29 -5.19 -11.11
N LEU A 415 -11.11 -4.79 -11.58
CA LEU A 415 -10.20 -3.94 -10.82
C LEU A 415 -10.85 -2.59 -10.53
N LEU A 416 -10.52 -1.99 -9.38
CA LEU A 416 -11.12 -0.74 -8.91
C LEU A 416 -10.98 0.38 -9.94
N GLY A 417 -9.79 0.59 -10.48
CA GLY A 417 -9.53 1.59 -11.51
C GLY A 417 -10.35 1.34 -12.79
N THR A 418 -10.52 0.09 -13.22
CA THR A 418 -11.38 -0.23 -14.37
C THR A 418 -12.86 0.09 -14.10
N LYS A 419 -13.37 -0.21 -12.90
CA LYS A 419 -14.75 0.14 -12.53
C LYS A 419 -14.95 1.66 -12.56
N LEU A 420 -13.99 2.40 -12.00
CA LEU A 420 -14.00 3.86 -12.01
C LEU A 420 -13.82 4.44 -13.41
N LEU A 421 -13.06 3.78 -14.30
CA LEU A 421 -12.90 4.18 -15.70
C LEU A 421 -14.24 4.20 -16.43
N ARG A 422 -15.05 3.15 -16.27
CA ARG A 422 -16.40 3.08 -16.85
C ARG A 422 -17.32 4.17 -16.31
N LEU A 423 -17.26 4.43 -15.00
CA LEU A 423 -18.04 5.49 -14.36
C LEU A 423 -17.58 6.90 -14.75
N SER A 424 -16.28 7.08 -14.98
CA SER A 424 -15.70 8.39 -15.29
C SER A 424 -16.21 8.96 -16.62
N LYS A 425 -16.60 8.10 -17.57
CA LYS A 425 -17.25 8.51 -18.83
C LYS A 425 -18.46 9.39 -18.55
N ASN A 426 -19.47 8.81 -17.89
CA ASN A 426 -20.73 9.48 -17.61
C ASN A 426 -20.55 10.72 -16.74
N MET A 427 -19.60 10.69 -15.78
CA MET A 427 -19.35 11.84 -14.90
C MET A 427 -18.76 13.04 -15.65
N ILE A 428 -17.84 12.81 -16.59
CA ILE A 428 -17.22 13.87 -17.38
C ILE A 428 -18.26 14.45 -18.36
N GLU A 429 -18.99 13.58 -19.06
CA GLU A 429 -20.01 13.96 -20.03
C GLU A 429 -21.16 14.73 -19.36
N HIS A 430 -21.67 14.24 -18.22
CA HIS A 430 -22.67 14.96 -17.42
C HIS A 430 -22.20 16.37 -17.08
N ASN A 431 -20.99 16.51 -16.54
CA ASN A 431 -20.47 17.82 -16.14
C ASN A 431 -20.30 18.78 -17.32
N ARG A 432 -20.02 18.29 -18.52
CA ARG A 432 -19.96 19.13 -19.73
C ARG A 432 -21.36 19.55 -20.16
N VAL A 433 -22.28 18.60 -20.24
CA VAL A 433 -23.68 18.85 -20.62
C VAL A 433 -24.32 19.87 -19.69
N VAL A 434 -24.30 19.64 -18.36
CA VAL A 434 -24.99 20.54 -17.42
C VAL A 434 -24.41 21.95 -17.37
N ASN A 435 -23.18 22.12 -17.87
CA ASN A 435 -22.53 23.42 -17.97
C ASN A 435 -22.70 24.09 -19.33
N ASP A 436 -23.13 23.36 -20.35
CA ASP A 436 -23.38 23.86 -21.70
C ASP A 436 -24.54 24.86 -21.72
N VAL A 437 -24.45 25.83 -22.63
CA VAL A 437 -25.47 26.88 -22.76
C VAL A 437 -26.80 26.27 -23.19
N CYS A 438 -26.81 25.35 -24.15
CA CYS A 438 -28.04 24.73 -24.66
C CYS A 438 -28.76 23.99 -23.54
N PHE A 439 -28.02 23.20 -22.74
CA PHE A 439 -28.62 22.55 -21.58
C PHE A 439 -29.12 23.59 -20.58
N LYS A 440 -28.35 24.62 -20.22
CA LYS A 440 -28.79 25.60 -19.21
C LYS A 440 -30.04 26.37 -19.63
N SER A 441 -30.14 26.77 -20.89
CA SER A 441 -31.25 27.55 -21.42
C SER A 441 -32.49 26.72 -21.74
N HIS A 442 -32.38 25.39 -21.86
CA HIS A 442 -33.51 24.53 -22.20
C HIS A 442 -34.64 24.63 -21.17
N ASP A 443 -35.78 25.16 -21.58
CA ASP A 443 -36.93 25.41 -20.75
C ASP A 443 -38.21 24.91 -21.41
N ILE A 444 -39.37 25.37 -20.93
CA ILE A 444 -40.65 24.93 -21.49
C ILE A 444 -40.86 25.46 -22.91
N ASP A 445 -40.40 26.67 -23.24
CA ASP A 445 -40.52 27.21 -24.59
C ASP A 445 -39.70 26.37 -25.58
N SER A 446 -38.51 25.94 -25.13
CA SER A 446 -37.67 25.01 -25.88
C SER A 446 -38.33 23.65 -26.13
N GLU A 447 -39.07 23.10 -25.15
CA GLU A 447 -39.82 21.84 -25.31
C GLU A 447 -41.01 21.95 -26.27
N TRP A 448 -41.62 23.12 -26.42
CA TRP A 448 -42.68 23.32 -27.41
C TRP A 448 -42.15 23.31 -28.84
N ASP A 449 -40.92 23.80 -29.04
CA ASP A 449 -40.25 23.80 -30.35
C ASP A 449 -39.63 22.42 -30.66
N GLU A 450 -38.95 21.81 -29.68
CA GLU A 450 -38.29 20.50 -29.78
C GLU A 450 -38.47 19.70 -28.48
N PRO A 451 -39.42 18.72 -28.44
CA PRO A 451 -39.88 18.08 -27.20
C PRO A 451 -38.93 16.99 -26.68
N VAL A 452 -37.69 17.35 -26.34
CA VAL A 452 -36.63 16.42 -25.92
C VAL A 452 -36.99 15.59 -24.68
N ILE A 453 -37.56 16.21 -23.64
CA ILE A 453 -37.89 15.53 -22.39
C ILE A 453 -39.16 14.69 -22.53
N TYR A 454 -40.17 15.22 -23.20
CA TYR A 454 -41.40 14.48 -23.47
C TYR A 454 -41.12 13.23 -24.32
N GLU A 455 -40.36 13.37 -25.42
CA GLU A 455 -39.97 12.23 -26.26
C GLU A 455 -39.20 11.18 -25.46
N ALA A 456 -38.27 11.58 -24.59
CA ALA A 456 -37.50 10.65 -23.76
C ALA A 456 -38.38 9.88 -22.77
N MET A 457 -39.38 10.54 -22.17
CA MET A 457 -40.34 9.89 -21.25
C MET A 457 -41.25 8.91 -22.00
N THR A 458 -41.77 9.31 -23.15
CA THR A 458 -42.61 8.45 -24.01
C THR A 458 -41.80 7.26 -24.56
N GLU A 459 -40.54 7.45 -24.92
CA GLU A 459 -39.66 6.35 -25.35
C GLU A 459 -39.44 5.31 -24.22
N LEU A 460 -39.23 5.76 -22.98
CA LEU A 460 -39.15 4.86 -21.83
C LEU A 460 -40.43 4.06 -21.62
N LEU A 461 -41.58 4.72 -21.75
CA LEU A 461 -42.90 4.10 -21.58
C LEU A 461 -43.14 3.03 -22.63
N ASN A 462 -42.90 3.37 -23.90
CA ASN A 462 -43.02 2.46 -25.04
C ASN A 462 -42.05 1.28 -24.98
N ARG A 463 -40.91 1.45 -24.30
CA ARG A 463 -39.92 0.39 -24.15
C ARG A 463 -40.29 -0.61 -23.06
N SER A 464 -40.78 -0.13 -21.92
CA SER A 464 -41.21 -0.96 -20.79
C SER A 464 -41.84 -0.11 -19.69
N VAL A 465 -43.07 -0.48 -19.29
CA VAL A 465 -43.78 0.09 -18.12
C VAL A 465 -42.91 0.05 -16.85
N SER A 466 -42.22 -1.07 -16.60
CA SER A 466 -41.33 -1.23 -15.44
C SER A 466 -40.18 -0.21 -15.43
N VAL A 467 -39.54 -0.02 -16.59
CA VAL A 467 -38.42 0.93 -16.72
C VAL A 467 -38.92 2.36 -16.57
N TYR A 468 -40.07 2.68 -17.15
CA TYR A 468 -40.71 3.99 -16.99
C TYR A 468 -41.01 4.30 -15.52
N LEU A 469 -41.72 3.41 -14.81
CA LEU A 469 -42.06 3.58 -13.40
C LEU A 469 -40.83 3.79 -12.52
N HIS A 470 -39.73 3.07 -12.81
CA HIS A 470 -38.47 3.24 -12.10
C HIS A 470 -37.89 4.65 -12.28
N ASN A 471 -37.86 5.15 -13.52
CA ASN A 471 -37.33 6.49 -13.83
C ASN A 471 -38.26 7.59 -13.32
N TRP A 472 -39.57 7.44 -13.47
CA TRP A 472 -40.58 8.34 -12.92
C TRP A 472 -40.37 8.57 -11.42
N ASN A 473 -40.23 7.48 -10.66
CA ASN A 473 -40.01 7.57 -9.23
C ASN A 473 -38.65 8.16 -8.84
N ALA A 474 -37.63 7.99 -9.68
CA ALA A 474 -36.35 8.65 -9.49
C ALA A 474 -36.49 10.17 -9.68
N ILE A 475 -37.20 10.60 -10.74
CA ILE A 475 -37.44 12.01 -11.09
C ILE A 475 -38.29 12.71 -10.03
N PHE A 476 -39.39 12.09 -9.62
CA PHE A 476 -40.37 12.67 -8.71
C PHE A 476 -40.15 12.31 -7.25
N LYS A 477 -38.97 11.76 -6.90
CA LYS A 477 -38.62 11.31 -5.56
C LYS A 477 -38.91 12.39 -4.50
N GLY A 478 -39.72 12.03 -3.51
CA GLY A 478 -40.10 12.94 -2.41
C GLY A 478 -41.19 13.95 -2.75
N THR A 479 -41.85 13.81 -3.91
CA THR A 479 -43.04 14.58 -4.27
C THR A 479 -44.29 13.69 -4.22
N ALA A 480 -45.48 14.30 -4.28
CA ALA A 480 -46.76 13.58 -4.33
C ALA A 480 -46.98 12.80 -5.64
N LEU A 481 -46.14 13.02 -6.66
CA LEU A 481 -46.22 12.32 -7.95
C LEU A 481 -45.44 11.01 -7.95
N ALA A 482 -44.63 10.71 -6.92
CA ALA A 482 -43.93 9.43 -6.85
C ALA A 482 -44.90 8.31 -6.48
N PHE A 483 -44.93 7.26 -7.29
CA PHE A 483 -45.75 6.08 -7.04
C PHE A 483 -45.24 5.28 -5.85
N THR A 484 -46.16 4.94 -4.96
CA THR A 484 -45.97 3.93 -3.92
C THR A 484 -45.69 2.55 -4.53
N THR A 485 -45.23 1.62 -3.71
CA THR A 485 -45.03 0.22 -4.12
C THR A 485 -46.34 -0.45 -4.55
N SER A 486 -47.47 -0.07 -3.94
CA SER A 486 -48.79 -0.60 -4.30
C SER A 486 -49.23 -0.13 -5.68
N GLU A 487 -49.08 1.16 -5.98
CA GLU A 487 -49.44 1.73 -7.28
C GLU A 487 -48.58 1.14 -8.41
N GLN A 488 -47.26 1.02 -8.20
CA GLN A 488 -46.39 0.34 -9.16
C GLN A 488 -46.83 -1.11 -9.42
N SER A 489 -47.21 -1.84 -8.38
CA SER A 489 -47.69 -3.22 -8.52
C SER A 489 -49.00 -3.30 -9.31
N SER A 490 -49.88 -2.30 -9.16
CA SER A 490 -51.12 -2.18 -9.93
C SER A 490 -50.81 -2.05 -11.42
N TYR A 491 -50.01 -1.05 -11.82
CA TYR A 491 -49.62 -0.86 -13.22
C TYR A 491 -48.89 -2.07 -13.82
N MET A 492 -48.03 -2.72 -13.04
CA MET A 492 -47.32 -3.94 -13.47
C MET A 492 -48.22 -5.18 -13.60
N SER A 493 -49.44 -5.13 -13.06
CA SER A 493 -50.43 -6.22 -13.14
C SER A 493 -51.50 -6.00 -14.22
N MET A 494 -51.57 -4.79 -14.78
CA MET A 494 -52.46 -4.45 -15.88
C MET A 494 -51.98 -5.03 -17.21
N ASN A 495 -52.85 -5.03 -18.22
CA ASN A 495 -52.42 -5.22 -19.60
C ASN A 495 -51.43 -4.10 -19.96
N GLU A 496 -50.35 -4.44 -20.66
CA GLU A 496 -49.27 -3.50 -20.98
C GLU A 496 -49.75 -2.32 -21.84
N ASP A 497 -50.65 -2.56 -22.82
CA ASP A 497 -51.21 -1.49 -23.65
C ASP A 497 -52.08 -0.54 -22.83
N ASP A 498 -52.89 -1.08 -21.91
CA ASP A 498 -53.74 -0.27 -21.03
C ASP A 498 -52.89 0.55 -20.04
N ALA A 499 -51.83 -0.05 -19.49
CA ALA A 499 -50.91 0.64 -18.59
C ALA A 499 -50.14 1.76 -19.31
N ILE A 500 -49.74 1.55 -20.57
CA ILE A 500 -49.10 2.58 -21.40
C ILE A 500 -50.07 3.75 -21.62
N VAL A 501 -51.32 3.49 -22.00
CA VAL A 501 -52.33 4.55 -22.23
C VAL A 501 -52.58 5.36 -20.97
N GLU A 502 -52.73 4.71 -19.80
CA GLU A 502 -52.95 5.43 -18.54
C GLU A 502 -51.73 6.26 -18.10
N LEU A 503 -50.51 5.73 -18.25
CA LEU A 503 -49.29 6.43 -17.87
C LEU A 503 -48.95 7.58 -18.84
N ASP A 504 -49.30 7.45 -20.12
CA ASP A 504 -49.14 8.52 -21.11
C ASP A 504 -50.14 9.67 -20.87
N ASP A 505 -51.40 9.35 -20.56
CA ASP A 505 -52.39 10.35 -20.15
C ASP A 505 -51.97 11.05 -18.86
N LEU A 506 -51.38 10.33 -17.89
CA LEU A 506 -50.81 10.93 -16.70
C LEU A 506 -49.65 11.89 -17.03
N LEU A 507 -48.73 11.50 -17.92
CA LEU A 507 -47.62 12.34 -18.37
C LEU A 507 -48.13 13.65 -18.99
N CYS A 508 -49.19 13.58 -19.80
CA CYS A 508 -49.81 14.75 -20.44
C CYS A 508 -50.52 15.69 -19.47
N ARG A 509 -50.90 15.21 -18.27
CA ARG A 509 -51.59 16.02 -17.24
C ARG A 509 -50.65 16.77 -16.30
N ILE A 510 -49.35 16.47 -16.32
CA ILE A 510 -48.38 17.19 -15.50
C ILE A 510 -48.13 18.57 -16.10
N ASP A 511 -48.02 19.58 -15.22
CA ASP A 511 -47.55 20.91 -15.61
C ASP A 511 -46.23 20.82 -16.39
N PRO A 512 -46.20 21.21 -17.67
CA PRO A 512 -45.03 21.00 -18.52
C PRO A 512 -43.77 21.69 -17.99
N ALA A 513 -43.89 22.89 -17.42
CA ALA A 513 -42.75 23.60 -16.85
C ALA A 513 -42.16 22.85 -15.64
N PHE A 514 -43.01 22.30 -14.77
CA PHE A 514 -42.59 21.47 -13.65
C PHE A 514 -41.97 20.13 -14.11
N LEU A 515 -42.56 19.47 -15.11
CA LEU A 515 -42.00 18.25 -15.71
C LEU A 515 -40.59 18.52 -16.23
N THR A 516 -40.42 19.54 -17.08
CA THR A 516 -39.13 19.92 -17.67
C THR A 516 -38.12 20.22 -16.57
N GLN A 517 -38.49 21.00 -15.55
CA GLN A 517 -37.58 21.32 -14.44
C GLN A 517 -37.10 20.08 -13.68
N LYS A 518 -37.98 19.09 -13.45
CA LYS A 518 -37.68 17.88 -12.67
C LYS A 518 -36.97 16.81 -13.47
N ALA A 519 -37.41 16.56 -14.70
CA ALA A 519 -36.94 15.47 -15.53
C ALA A 519 -35.63 15.80 -16.26
N LYS A 520 -35.39 17.08 -16.63
CA LYS A 520 -34.19 17.49 -17.38
C LYS A 520 -32.85 17.07 -16.76
N PRO A 521 -32.61 17.19 -15.44
CA PRO A 521 -31.38 16.67 -14.83
C PRO A 521 -31.22 15.14 -14.97
N HIS A 522 -32.31 14.39 -15.00
CA HIS A 522 -32.29 12.93 -15.17
C HIS A 522 -32.02 12.52 -16.62
N PHE A 523 -32.52 13.29 -17.58
CA PHE A 523 -32.33 13.06 -19.02
C PHE A 523 -31.15 13.80 -19.63
N TRP A 524 -30.18 14.28 -18.84
CA TRP A 524 -29.01 14.99 -19.38
C TRP A 524 -28.32 14.29 -20.56
N MET A 525 -28.36 12.96 -20.64
CA MET A 525 -27.75 12.20 -21.74
C MET A 525 -28.38 12.50 -23.10
N THR A 526 -29.65 12.93 -23.18
CA THR A 526 -30.29 13.31 -24.46
C THR A 526 -29.69 14.60 -25.02
N PHE A 527 -29.16 15.47 -24.17
CA PHE A 527 -28.44 16.69 -24.55
C PHE A 527 -26.94 16.45 -24.84
N CYS A 528 -26.50 15.19 -24.88
CA CYS A 528 -25.09 14.86 -25.09
C CYS A 528 -24.71 14.92 -26.58
N GLU A 529 -24.07 16.01 -26.99
CA GLU A 529 -23.47 16.16 -28.32
C GLU A 529 -22.01 15.66 -28.38
N ARG A 530 -21.46 15.58 -29.60
CA ARG A 530 -20.05 15.21 -29.86
C ARG A 530 -19.04 16.08 -29.09
N LYS A 531 -19.35 17.36 -28.84
CA LYS A 531 -18.52 18.27 -28.04
C LYS A 531 -18.44 17.88 -26.55
N HIS A 532 -19.39 17.09 -26.06
CA HIS A 532 -19.44 16.63 -24.67
C HIS A 532 -18.68 15.31 -24.45
N GLU A 533 -18.50 14.50 -25.50
CA GLU A 533 -17.91 13.15 -25.40
C GLU A 533 -16.55 13.13 -24.71
N SER A 534 -16.42 12.25 -23.72
CA SER A 534 -15.18 12.09 -22.97
C SER A 534 -14.18 11.21 -23.71
N ILE A 535 -12.93 11.65 -23.78
CA ILE A 535 -11.85 10.89 -24.43
C ILE A 535 -11.21 9.88 -23.47
N SER A 536 -10.58 8.84 -24.01
CA SER A 536 -9.99 7.74 -23.22
C SER A 536 -8.98 8.23 -22.16
N VAL A 537 -8.16 9.22 -22.52
CA VAL A 537 -7.12 9.77 -21.64
C VAL A 537 -7.72 10.47 -20.42
N GLU A 538 -8.76 11.29 -20.60
CA GLU A 538 -9.45 11.98 -19.50
C GLU A 538 -10.10 10.99 -18.54
N ARG A 539 -10.78 9.99 -19.10
CA ARG A 539 -11.42 8.92 -18.32
C ARG A 539 -10.38 8.18 -17.48
N ARG A 540 -9.20 7.89 -18.03
CA ARG A 540 -8.10 7.25 -17.30
C ARG A 540 -7.55 8.12 -16.19
N ILE A 541 -7.32 9.41 -16.42
CA ILE A 541 -6.85 10.33 -15.38
C ILE A 541 -7.87 10.41 -14.23
N ALA A 542 -9.16 10.58 -14.55
CA ALA A 542 -10.23 10.63 -13.55
C ALA A 542 -10.33 9.34 -12.74
N ALA A 543 -10.24 8.18 -13.41
CA ALA A 543 -10.26 6.88 -12.74
C ALA A 543 -9.08 6.70 -11.79
N LEU A 544 -7.86 7.05 -12.22
CA LEU A 544 -6.66 6.95 -11.40
C LEU A 544 -6.71 7.89 -10.20
N CYS A 545 -7.12 9.14 -10.40
CA CYS A 545 -7.23 10.09 -9.30
C CYS A 545 -8.29 9.63 -8.29
N LYS A 546 -9.48 9.23 -8.76
CA LYS A 546 -10.57 8.80 -7.88
C LYS A 546 -10.25 7.51 -7.13
N ALA A 547 -9.47 6.61 -7.74
CA ALA A 547 -9.00 5.40 -7.05
C ALA A 547 -8.09 5.70 -5.86
N MET A 548 -7.44 6.87 -5.83
CA MET A 548 -6.36 7.19 -4.90
C MET A 548 -6.67 8.31 -3.92
N VAL A 549 -7.49 9.29 -4.31
CA VAL A 549 -7.73 10.51 -3.53
C VAL A 549 -8.55 10.23 -2.25
N GLY A 550 -9.35 9.16 -2.25
CA GLY A 550 -10.26 8.85 -1.14
C GLY A 550 -11.23 10.00 -0.89
N ASP A 551 -11.32 10.46 0.36
CA ASP A 551 -12.19 11.56 0.79
C ASP A 551 -11.58 12.96 0.57
N LYS A 552 -10.35 13.05 0.05
CA LYS A 552 -9.67 14.33 -0.18
C LYS A 552 -10.13 14.97 -1.49
N LYS A 553 -9.95 16.30 -1.61
CA LYS A 553 -10.12 16.99 -2.89
C LYS A 553 -8.90 16.74 -3.80
N PRO A 554 -9.09 16.50 -5.11
CA PRO A 554 -8.01 16.46 -6.06
C PRO A 554 -7.22 17.77 -6.10
N VAL A 555 -5.92 17.67 -6.31
CA VAL A 555 -5.00 18.80 -6.52
C VAL A 555 -4.97 19.13 -8.01
N PRO A 556 -5.13 20.40 -8.42
CA PRO A 556 -4.92 20.80 -9.80
C PRO A 556 -3.47 20.54 -10.24
N VAL A 557 -3.29 19.90 -11.39
CA VAL A 557 -1.97 19.68 -11.99
C VAL A 557 -1.88 20.50 -13.26
N MET A 558 -1.09 21.58 -13.21
CA MET A 558 -0.80 22.37 -14.41
C MET A 558 0.28 21.68 -15.25
N LEU A 559 0.03 21.62 -16.55
CA LEU A 559 0.97 21.11 -17.53
C LEU A 559 1.88 22.26 -18.00
N PRO A 560 3.18 22.02 -18.19
CA PRO A 560 4.10 23.04 -18.69
C PRO A 560 3.84 23.27 -20.18
N VAL A 561 3.67 24.52 -20.56
CA VAL A 561 3.43 24.95 -21.96
C VAL A 561 4.58 24.47 -22.87
N GLU A 562 5.81 24.48 -22.37
CA GLU A 562 7.02 24.08 -23.10
C GLU A 562 6.99 22.62 -23.59
N PHE A 563 6.37 21.71 -22.83
CA PHE A 563 6.29 20.28 -23.19
C PHE A 563 4.92 19.88 -23.73
N ASN A 564 4.05 20.85 -23.99
CA ASN A 564 2.71 20.62 -24.49
C ASN A 564 2.73 19.76 -25.76
N HIS A 565 3.64 20.06 -26.70
CA HIS A 565 3.82 19.32 -27.95
C HIS A 565 4.25 17.84 -27.77
N THR A 566 4.77 17.48 -26.59
CA THR A 566 5.23 16.11 -26.28
C THR A 566 4.15 15.26 -25.61
N LEU A 567 3.03 15.88 -25.24
CA LEU A 567 1.88 15.18 -24.69
C LEU A 567 1.06 14.53 -25.82
N PRO A 568 0.28 13.48 -25.52
CA PRO A 568 -0.75 13.01 -26.43
C PRO A 568 -1.62 14.19 -26.90
N GLN A 569 -1.90 14.29 -28.21
CA GLN A 569 -2.70 15.38 -28.82
C GLN A 569 -3.90 15.84 -27.98
N PRO A 570 -4.70 14.95 -27.36
CA PRO A 570 -5.87 15.39 -26.63
C PRO A 570 -5.59 16.12 -25.30
N LEU A 571 -4.36 16.06 -24.79
CA LEU A 571 -3.93 16.81 -23.60
C LEU A 571 -3.25 18.13 -23.95
N GLN A 572 -3.03 18.41 -25.24
CA GLN A 572 -2.30 19.59 -25.66
C GLN A 572 -3.16 20.86 -25.51
N GLY A 573 -2.67 21.86 -24.79
CA GLY A 573 -3.28 23.19 -24.67
C GLY A 573 -4.42 23.27 -23.66
N GLN A 574 -4.64 22.20 -22.88
CA GLN A 574 -5.73 22.14 -21.90
C GLN A 574 -5.21 22.23 -20.46
N LEU A 575 -5.84 23.06 -19.65
CA LEU A 575 -5.70 22.98 -18.19
C LEU A 575 -6.46 21.76 -17.70
N PHE A 576 -5.76 20.77 -17.16
CA PHE A 576 -6.41 19.59 -16.62
C PHE A 576 -6.92 19.84 -15.20
N TYR A 577 -8.19 20.22 -15.10
CA TYR A 577 -8.93 20.22 -13.85
C TYR A 577 -9.76 18.95 -13.77
N LEU A 578 -9.58 18.18 -12.69
CA LEU A 578 -10.59 17.17 -12.35
C LEU A 578 -11.80 17.92 -11.83
N PRO A 579 -12.95 17.89 -12.53
CA PRO A 579 -14.15 18.52 -12.02
C PRO A 579 -14.51 17.90 -10.65
N GLU A 580 -15.16 18.66 -9.77
CA GLU A 580 -15.76 18.08 -8.58
C GLU A 580 -16.73 16.98 -9.02
N LEU A 581 -16.31 15.74 -8.86
CA LEU A 581 -17.01 14.54 -9.29
C LEU A 581 -18.16 14.24 -8.32
N LYS A 582 -19.17 15.11 -8.26
CA LYS A 582 -20.42 14.85 -7.53
C LYS A 582 -21.30 13.93 -8.37
N TYR A 583 -21.53 12.72 -7.88
CA TYR A 583 -22.53 11.85 -8.47
C TYR A 583 -23.89 12.32 -7.95
N ILE A 584 -24.82 12.62 -8.86
CA ILE A 584 -26.24 12.66 -8.52
C ILE A 584 -26.67 11.19 -8.43
N GLN A 585 -27.11 10.77 -7.24
CA GLN A 585 -27.48 9.38 -6.93
C GLN A 585 -28.72 8.92 -7.67
#